data_AF-A0A3D3CUK3-F1
#
_entry.id   AF-A0A3D3CUK3-F1
#
_cell.length_a   1.000
_cell.length_b   1.000
_cell.length_c   1.000
_cell.angle_alpha   90.00
_cell.angle_beta   90.00
_cell.angle_gamma   90.00
#
_symmetry.space_group_name_H-M   'P 1'
#
loop_
_entity.id
_entity.type
_entity.pdbx_description
1 polymer ?
#
loop_
_entity_poly.entity_id
_entity_poly.type
_entity_poly.pdbx_seq_one_letter_code
_entity_poly.pdbx_strand_id
1 'polypeptide(L)'
;MAADLANTPNTGIYVQACGDAHLSNFGGFATPERNVIFSINDLDETLPAPWEWDLKRLSASFVAASRNNHIAESEIRDIVLNCTKSYRENMADFSKMKIMELWNYSLTAEMMISKLKDPKMIKEGLKRVEKEKGRSRAEEIFPEIVDGPKKSKVIKDELPLIYHFEKVDPGQIHPAVAEVFEKYSNSLSAGHKSLLDRFKIKDVAIKVVGVGSVGTACWVILLMTGDGEPLFLQAKQARKSVLEAYAGNSAFPNHGQRIVNGYRLMQPYSDPFLGWTKGADGLHYFLRQLRDIKIKLKVEEFDKNKLNHFADWCGQALALSHARSGDAAVLSGYMGKSDVFDQAIADFSLAYANQNEKDFAGLKRAIKSGKLEAKYE
;
A
#
# COMPACT_ATOMS: atom_id res chain seq x y z
N MET A 1 5.10 -14.60 -7.28
CA MET A 1 6.51 -14.37 -6.91
C MET A 1 6.94 -14.94 -5.56
N ALA A 2 6.19 -14.87 -4.44
CA ALA A 2 6.70 -15.38 -3.14
C ALA A 2 7.23 -16.83 -3.20
N ALA A 3 6.47 -17.74 -3.82
CA ALA A 3 6.89 -19.13 -4.05
C ALA A 3 8.17 -19.25 -4.89
N ASP A 4 8.30 -18.43 -5.94
CA ASP A 4 9.45 -18.47 -6.84
C ASP A 4 10.71 -17.96 -6.13
N LEU A 5 10.58 -16.86 -5.37
CA LEU A 5 11.68 -16.25 -4.62
C LEU A 5 12.20 -17.15 -3.50
N ALA A 6 11.32 -17.93 -2.88
CA ALA A 6 11.69 -18.90 -1.84
C ALA A 6 12.73 -19.92 -2.32
N ASN A 7 12.73 -20.22 -3.62
CA ASN A 7 13.69 -21.14 -4.24
C ASN A 7 14.95 -20.44 -4.78
N THR A 8 15.06 -19.11 -4.63
CA THR A 8 16.26 -18.36 -5.03
C THR A 8 17.21 -18.18 -3.84
N PRO A 9 18.54 -18.07 -4.08
CA PRO A 9 19.47 -17.67 -3.03
C PRO A 9 19.05 -16.35 -2.39
N ASN A 10 19.20 -16.28 -1.07
CA ASN A 10 18.98 -15.06 -0.29
C ASN A 10 20.15 -14.86 0.69
N THR A 11 20.35 -13.61 1.12
CA THR A 11 21.47 -13.23 2.00
C THR A 11 21.31 -13.65 3.45
N GLY A 12 20.12 -14.10 3.85
CA GLY A 12 19.78 -14.27 5.25
C GLY A 12 19.59 -12.97 6.02
N ILE A 13 19.60 -11.81 5.35
CA ILE A 13 19.32 -10.51 5.97
C ILE A 13 17.81 -10.27 5.89
N TYR A 14 17.16 -10.09 7.04
CA TYR A 14 15.72 -9.91 7.13
C TYR A 14 15.37 -8.46 7.43
N VAL A 15 14.30 -7.99 6.81
CA VAL A 15 13.63 -6.72 7.10
C VAL A 15 12.15 -7.00 7.32
N GLN A 16 11.39 -6.02 7.81
CA GLN A 16 9.94 -6.08 7.64
C GLN A 16 9.65 -5.84 6.15
N ALA A 17 9.39 -6.91 5.40
CA ALA A 17 9.03 -6.80 3.99
C ALA A 17 7.56 -6.37 3.86
N CYS A 18 7.24 -5.65 2.79
CA CYS A 18 5.91 -5.37 2.31
C CYS A 18 5.21 -6.66 1.86
N GLY A 19 5.92 -7.52 1.13
CA GLY A 19 5.39 -8.76 0.56
C GLY A 19 4.60 -8.58 -0.73
N ASP A 20 4.18 -7.35 -1.05
CA ASP A 20 3.59 -6.97 -2.32
C ASP A 20 4.17 -5.66 -2.89
N ALA A 21 5.50 -5.53 -2.85
CA ALA A 21 6.19 -4.35 -3.38
C ALA A 21 6.12 -4.32 -4.92
N HIS A 22 5.22 -3.51 -5.48
CA HIS A 22 5.16 -3.20 -6.91
C HIS A 22 4.85 -1.72 -7.13
N LEU A 23 5.17 -1.16 -8.29
CA LEU A 23 5.10 0.29 -8.54
C LEU A 23 3.74 0.93 -8.20
N SER A 24 2.62 0.24 -8.46
CA SER A 24 1.27 0.76 -8.15
C SER A 24 0.92 0.78 -6.65
N ASN A 25 1.75 0.16 -5.80
CA ASN A 25 1.61 0.20 -4.34
C ASN A 25 2.41 1.36 -3.72
N PHE A 26 3.01 2.24 -4.51
CA PHE A 26 3.63 3.48 -4.02
C PHE A 26 2.77 4.69 -4.36
N GLY A 27 2.77 5.71 -3.50
CA GLY A 27 1.97 6.91 -3.73
C GLY A 27 2.15 7.98 -2.67
N GLY A 28 1.43 9.09 -2.86
CA GLY A 28 1.40 10.20 -1.91
C GLY A 28 0.25 10.07 -0.91
N PHE A 29 0.53 10.37 0.37
CA PHE A 29 -0.45 10.35 1.46
C PHE A 29 -0.31 11.57 2.35
N ALA A 30 -1.43 12.06 2.88
CA ALA A 30 -1.40 13.10 3.90
C ALA A 30 -0.98 12.54 5.27
N THR A 31 -0.13 13.30 5.95
CA THR A 31 0.15 13.23 7.39
C THR A 31 -0.96 13.96 8.18
N PRO A 32 -1.07 13.75 9.50
CA PRO A 32 -2.01 14.52 10.34
C PRO A 32 -1.85 16.05 10.21
N GLU A 33 -0.60 16.52 10.06
CA GLU A 33 -0.24 17.92 9.85
C GLU A 33 -0.50 18.40 8.41
N ARG A 34 -1.07 17.55 7.55
CA ARG A 34 -1.40 17.80 6.14
C ARG A 34 -0.20 18.02 5.22
N ASN A 35 0.98 17.56 5.63
CA ASN A 35 2.08 17.37 4.69
C ASN A 35 1.81 16.14 3.83
N VAL A 36 2.15 16.19 2.55
CA VAL A 36 2.06 15.04 1.65
C VAL A 36 3.41 14.33 1.64
N ILE A 37 3.40 13.06 2.04
CA ILE A 37 4.59 12.20 2.01
C ILE A 37 4.42 11.10 0.97
N PHE A 38 5.53 10.66 0.39
CA PHE A 38 5.61 9.54 -0.55
C PHE A 38 6.11 8.30 0.18
N SER A 39 5.40 7.18 0.05
CA SER A 39 5.78 5.92 0.71
C SER A 39 5.17 4.71 -0.01
N ILE A 40 5.62 3.53 0.40
CA ILE A 40 4.95 2.27 0.07
C ILE A 40 3.59 2.20 0.78
N ASN A 41 2.62 1.52 0.19
CA ASN A 41 1.28 1.29 0.70
C ASN A 41 0.89 -0.17 0.48
N ASP A 42 -0.24 -0.56 1.08
CA ASP A 42 -0.80 -1.91 1.03
C ASP A 42 0.11 -2.95 1.70
N LEU A 43 0.18 -2.87 3.03
CA LEU A 43 1.01 -3.75 3.85
C LEU A 43 0.22 -4.95 4.38
N ASP A 44 -0.80 -5.39 3.64
CA ASP A 44 -1.60 -6.56 3.97
C ASP A 44 -0.75 -7.83 4.06
N GLU A 45 0.29 -7.94 3.23
CA GLU A 45 1.17 -9.11 3.14
C GLU A 45 2.45 -8.99 3.98
N THR A 46 2.59 -7.90 4.75
CA THR A 46 3.84 -7.57 5.44
C THR A 46 4.31 -8.63 6.45
N LEU A 47 5.58 -9.02 6.40
CA LEU A 47 6.17 -10.03 7.28
C LEU A 47 7.70 -9.88 7.30
N PRO A 48 8.40 -10.27 8.38
CA PRO A 48 9.84 -10.49 8.30
C PRO A 48 10.19 -11.46 7.16
N ALA A 49 10.97 -11.01 6.19
CA ALA A 49 11.43 -11.80 5.05
C ALA A 49 12.75 -11.25 4.49
N PRO A 50 13.44 -12.00 3.61
CA PRO A 50 14.63 -11.50 2.93
C PRO A 50 14.34 -10.23 2.14
N TRP A 51 15.11 -9.17 2.38
CA TRP A 51 14.88 -7.83 1.84
C TRP A 51 14.91 -7.77 0.30
N GLU A 52 15.65 -8.69 -0.34
CA GLU A 52 15.77 -8.76 -1.78
C GLU A 52 14.44 -9.13 -2.44
N TRP A 53 13.52 -9.75 -1.69
CA TRP A 53 12.23 -10.19 -2.23
C TRP A 53 11.39 -8.99 -2.68
N ASP A 54 11.29 -7.96 -1.84
CA ASP A 54 10.56 -6.75 -2.19
C ASP A 54 11.25 -5.99 -3.34
N LEU A 55 12.58 -5.88 -3.32
CA LEU A 55 13.29 -5.18 -4.38
C LEU A 55 13.16 -5.91 -5.73
N LYS A 56 13.31 -7.24 -5.74
CA LYS A 56 13.09 -8.08 -6.93
C LYS A 56 11.65 -7.95 -7.45
N ARG A 57 10.65 -7.94 -6.57
CA ARG A 57 9.24 -7.72 -6.94
C ARG A 57 9.02 -6.33 -7.54
N LEU A 58 9.55 -5.29 -6.90
CA LEU A 58 9.39 -3.92 -7.34
C LEU A 58 10.04 -3.71 -8.71
N SER A 59 11.28 -4.14 -8.87
CA SER A 59 12.03 -4.00 -10.12
C SER A 59 11.39 -4.79 -11.27
N ALA A 60 10.91 -6.01 -11.05
CA ALA A 60 10.17 -6.76 -12.06
C ALA A 60 8.84 -6.08 -12.46
N SER A 61 8.18 -5.39 -11.52
CA SER A 61 6.95 -4.65 -11.82
C SER A 61 7.20 -3.47 -12.78
N PHE A 62 8.36 -2.82 -12.72
CA PHE A 62 8.74 -1.76 -13.66
C PHE A 62 8.96 -2.29 -15.08
N VAL A 63 9.46 -3.52 -15.22
CA VAL A 63 9.56 -4.18 -16.54
C VAL A 63 8.16 -4.41 -17.11
N ALA A 64 7.26 -5.00 -16.32
CA ALA A 64 5.89 -5.28 -16.74
C ALA A 64 5.13 -4.00 -17.14
N ALA A 65 5.24 -2.93 -16.33
CA ALA A 65 4.63 -1.65 -16.64
C ALA A 65 5.23 -1.00 -17.90
N SER A 66 6.56 -1.00 -18.03
CA SER A 66 7.23 -0.43 -19.19
C SER A 66 6.86 -1.13 -20.49
N ARG A 67 6.73 -2.47 -20.49
CA ARG A 67 6.26 -3.24 -21.64
C ARG A 67 4.81 -2.94 -21.99
N ASN A 68 3.95 -2.85 -20.98
CA ASN A 68 2.55 -2.45 -21.16
C ASN A 68 2.45 -1.04 -21.78
N ASN A 69 3.37 -0.14 -21.44
CA ASN A 69 3.43 1.22 -21.96
C ASN A 69 4.25 1.35 -23.26
N HIS A 70 4.63 0.23 -23.89
CA HIS A 70 5.36 0.20 -25.17
C HIS A 70 6.73 0.91 -25.15
N ILE A 71 7.42 0.90 -24.01
CA ILE A 71 8.80 1.41 -23.89
C ILE A 71 9.78 0.42 -24.54
N ALA A 72 10.84 0.92 -25.17
CA ALA A 72 11.84 0.07 -25.82
C ALA A 72 12.68 -0.71 -24.80
N GLU A 73 12.95 -2.01 -25.05
CA GLU A 73 13.63 -2.91 -24.09
C GLU A 73 14.95 -2.37 -23.53
N SER A 74 15.77 -1.68 -24.34
CA SER A 74 17.01 -1.06 -23.87
C SER A 74 16.76 0.01 -22.80
N GLU A 75 15.66 0.75 -22.94
CA GLU A 75 15.27 1.81 -22.01
C GLU A 75 14.60 1.25 -20.75
N ILE A 76 13.94 0.08 -20.85
CA ILE A 76 13.37 -0.62 -19.69
C ILE A 76 14.48 -1.00 -18.72
N ARG A 77 15.61 -1.50 -19.22
CA ARG A 77 16.76 -1.85 -18.39
C ARG A 77 17.24 -0.62 -17.60
N ASP A 78 17.35 0.54 -18.25
CA ASP A 78 17.77 1.78 -17.59
C ASP A 78 16.81 2.20 -16.46
N ILE A 79 15.50 2.05 -16.67
CA ILE A 79 14.48 2.34 -15.64
C ILE A 79 14.66 1.44 -14.42
N VAL A 80 14.89 0.14 -14.64
CA VAL A 80 15.11 -0.82 -13.55
C VAL A 80 16.41 -0.53 -12.81
N LEU A 81 17.50 -0.27 -13.54
CA LEU A 81 18.78 0.12 -12.96
C LEU A 81 18.66 1.38 -12.12
N ASN A 82 17.86 2.36 -12.56
CA ASN A 82 17.62 3.57 -11.79
C ASN A 82 16.87 3.27 -10.47
N CYS A 83 15.87 2.39 -10.49
CA CYS A 83 15.18 1.94 -9.28
C CYS A 83 16.14 1.31 -8.26
N THR A 84 16.98 0.38 -8.72
CA THR A 84 17.88 -0.39 -7.85
C THR A 84 19.04 0.45 -7.36
N LYS A 85 19.61 1.29 -8.23
CA LYS A 85 20.61 2.29 -7.87
C LYS A 85 20.07 3.23 -6.79
N SER A 86 18.86 3.76 -6.98
CA SER A 86 18.24 4.66 -6.01
C SER A 86 18.05 3.97 -4.66
N TYR A 87 17.60 2.71 -4.65
CA TYR A 87 17.53 1.93 -3.42
C TYR A 87 18.90 1.80 -2.73
N ARG A 88 19.94 1.41 -3.48
CA ARG A 88 21.30 1.20 -2.95
C ARG A 88 21.93 2.49 -2.40
N GLU A 89 21.87 3.58 -3.17
CA GLU A 89 22.46 4.87 -2.80
C GLU A 89 21.74 5.46 -1.59
N ASN A 90 20.40 5.43 -1.56
CA ASN A 90 19.66 5.92 -0.40
C ASN A 90 19.87 5.04 0.84
N MET A 91 20.01 3.72 0.71
CA MET A 91 20.38 2.86 1.84
C MET A 91 21.75 3.24 2.41
N ALA A 92 22.72 3.57 1.55
CA ALA A 92 24.02 4.06 1.99
C ALA A 92 23.92 5.40 2.73
N ASP A 93 23.02 6.29 2.32
CA ASP A 93 22.79 7.55 3.03
C ASP A 93 22.04 7.35 4.36
N PHE A 94 21.00 6.51 4.38
CA PHE A 94 20.28 6.15 5.59
C PHE A 94 21.16 5.44 6.62
N SER A 95 22.15 4.66 6.19
CA SER A 95 23.12 4.01 7.09
C SER A 95 24.00 5.01 7.86
N LYS A 96 24.12 6.25 7.39
CA LYS A 96 24.89 7.32 8.04
C LYS A 96 24.03 8.20 8.96
N MET A 97 22.71 8.09 8.88
CA MET A 97 21.79 8.87 9.71
C MET A 97 21.80 8.37 11.15
N LYS A 98 21.54 9.28 12.09
CA LYS A 98 21.27 8.87 13.47
C LYS A 98 19.95 8.10 13.51
N ILE A 99 19.85 7.07 14.35
CA ILE A 99 18.67 6.19 14.42
C ILE A 99 17.37 6.98 14.60
N MET A 100 17.34 7.96 15.51
CA MET A 100 16.14 8.78 15.75
C MET A 100 15.81 9.72 14.59
N GLU A 101 16.81 10.15 13.82
CA GLU A 101 16.59 10.95 12.62
C GLU A 101 15.97 10.06 11.53
N LEU A 102 16.57 8.90 11.26
CA LEU A 102 16.05 7.91 10.30
C LEU A 102 14.62 7.48 10.64
N TRP A 103 14.32 7.26 11.92
CA TRP A 103 12.99 6.84 12.36
C TRP A 103 11.89 7.84 12.00
N ASN A 104 12.19 9.14 12.11
CA ASN A 104 11.27 10.25 11.84
C ASN A 104 11.40 10.81 10.41
N TYR A 105 12.38 10.32 9.63
CA TYR A 105 12.62 10.80 8.27
C TYR A 105 11.45 10.44 7.36
N SER A 106 11.01 11.40 6.54
CA SER A 106 9.93 11.20 5.58
C SER A 106 10.24 11.85 4.25
N LEU A 107 9.89 11.16 3.16
CA LEU A 107 10.01 11.69 1.80
C LEU A 107 8.82 12.60 1.51
N THR A 108 9.00 13.92 1.55
CA THR A 108 7.90 14.83 1.21
C THR A 108 7.69 14.91 -0.29
N ALA A 109 6.46 15.21 -0.73
CA ALA A 109 6.19 15.38 -2.15
C ALA A 109 7.06 16.49 -2.76
N GLU A 110 7.34 17.55 -2.02
CA GLU A 110 8.22 18.64 -2.42
C GLU A 110 9.65 18.16 -2.71
N MET A 111 10.21 17.27 -1.88
CA MET A 111 11.53 16.65 -2.13
C MET A 111 11.53 15.80 -3.40
N MET A 112 10.44 15.08 -3.68
CA MET A 112 10.34 14.26 -4.88
C MET A 112 10.24 15.15 -6.13
N ILE A 113 9.42 16.20 -6.06
CA ILE A 113 9.19 17.14 -7.17
C ILE A 113 10.45 17.97 -7.46
N SER A 114 11.23 18.37 -6.45
CA SER A 114 12.44 19.17 -6.66
C SER A 114 13.53 18.46 -7.44
N LYS A 115 13.48 17.12 -7.56
CA LYS A 115 14.39 16.32 -8.38
C LYS A 115 14.02 16.32 -9.87
N LEU A 116 12.82 16.78 -10.22
CA LEU A 116 12.40 16.87 -11.61
C LEU A 116 13.13 18.01 -12.31
N LYS A 117 13.40 17.85 -13.61
CA LYS A 117 14.08 18.87 -14.43
C LYS A 117 13.12 19.67 -15.29
N ASP A 118 11.98 19.09 -15.65
CA ASP A 118 10.97 19.73 -16.50
C ASP A 118 10.14 20.73 -15.68
N PRO A 119 10.19 22.04 -15.98
CA PRO A 119 9.40 23.06 -15.30
C PRO A 119 7.89 22.80 -15.35
N LYS A 120 7.39 22.17 -16.42
CA LYS A 120 5.98 21.81 -16.55
C LYS A 120 5.59 20.73 -15.55
N MET A 121 6.38 19.65 -15.44
CA MET A 121 6.14 18.58 -14.47
C MET A 121 6.24 19.09 -13.03
N ILE A 122 7.19 19.98 -12.75
CA ILE A 122 7.32 20.63 -11.43
C ILE A 122 6.03 21.39 -11.09
N LYS A 123 5.57 22.26 -12.00
CA LYS A 123 4.36 23.06 -11.81
C LYS A 123 3.12 22.19 -11.64
N GLU A 124 2.97 21.14 -12.46
CA GLU A 124 1.86 20.18 -12.36
C GLU A 124 1.88 19.42 -11.04
N GLY A 125 3.06 18.95 -10.61
CA GLY A 125 3.27 18.26 -9.34
C GLY A 125 2.91 19.13 -8.13
N LEU A 126 3.44 20.36 -8.08
CA LEU A 126 3.15 21.31 -6.99
C LEU A 126 1.66 21.66 -6.95
N LYS A 127 1.05 21.97 -8.10
CA LYS A 127 -0.40 22.24 -8.20
C LYS A 127 -1.22 21.05 -7.68
N ARG A 128 -0.79 19.82 -7.98
CA ARG A 128 -1.46 18.62 -7.47
C ARG A 128 -1.33 18.52 -5.95
N VAL A 129 -0.14 18.73 -5.39
CA VAL A 129 0.08 18.75 -3.94
C VAL A 129 -0.77 19.82 -3.26
N GLU A 130 -0.79 21.04 -3.78
CA GLU A 130 -1.63 22.14 -3.26
C GLU A 130 -3.12 21.81 -3.33
N LYS A 131 -3.59 21.25 -4.46
CA LYS A 131 -4.98 20.80 -4.60
C LYS A 131 -5.33 19.81 -3.50
N GLU A 132 -4.50 18.78 -3.30
CA GLU A 132 -4.76 17.76 -2.28
C GLU A 132 -4.68 18.33 -0.85
N LYS A 133 -3.73 19.21 -0.54
CA LYS A 133 -3.69 19.91 0.76
C LYS A 133 -4.94 20.75 1.01
N GLY A 134 -5.53 21.31 -0.05
CA GLY A 134 -6.73 22.14 -0.02
C GLY A 134 -8.06 21.37 0.00
N ARG A 135 -8.09 20.07 -0.32
CA ARG A 135 -9.31 19.23 -0.42
C ARG A 135 -10.08 18.99 0.89
N SER A 136 -9.64 19.59 1.98
CA SER A 136 -10.29 19.59 3.31
C SER A 136 -11.71 20.17 3.38
N ARG A 137 -12.31 20.66 2.29
CA ARG A 137 -13.72 21.08 2.30
C ARG A 137 -14.57 19.89 1.88
N ALA A 138 -15.69 19.70 2.56
CA ALA A 138 -16.65 18.60 2.47
C ALA A 138 -17.20 18.22 1.07
N GLU A 139 -16.60 18.72 -0.01
CA GLU A 139 -17.07 18.68 -1.39
C GLU A 139 -16.64 17.42 -2.17
N GLU A 140 -15.64 16.65 -1.68
CA GLU A 140 -15.20 15.38 -2.31
C GLU A 140 -14.99 14.25 -1.29
N ILE A 141 -15.85 14.14 -0.27
CA ILE A 141 -15.74 13.04 0.70
C ILE A 141 -16.06 11.71 0.01
N PHE A 142 -15.09 10.80 -0.03
CA PHE A 142 -15.28 9.45 -0.56
C PHE A 142 -15.36 8.40 0.56
N PRO A 143 -16.40 7.56 0.59
CA PRO A 143 -17.57 7.54 -0.30
C PRO A 143 -18.53 8.72 -0.12
N GLU A 144 -19.32 9.01 -1.16
CA GLU A 144 -20.35 10.06 -1.12
C GLU A 144 -21.40 9.76 -0.05
N ILE A 145 -21.82 10.80 0.67
CA ILE A 145 -22.88 10.71 1.69
C ILE A 145 -24.16 11.32 1.13
N VAL A 146 -25.27 10.60 1.23
CA VAL A 146 -26.61 11.05 0.82
C VAL A 146 -27.57 11.10 2.00
N ASP A 147 -28.71 11.78 1.84
CA ASP A 147 -29.80 11.70 2.79
C ASP A 147 -30.54 10.36 2.63
N GLY A 148 -30.47 9.53 3.67
CA GLY A 148 -31.18 8.27 3.81
C GLY A 148 -32.53 8.42 4.50
N PRO A 149 -33.15 7.29 4.90
CA PRO A 149 -34.44 7.28 5.58
C PRO A 149 -34.43 8.20 6.82
N LYS A 150 -35.51 8.96 7.01
CA LYS A 150 -35.69 9.91 8.13
C LYS A 150 -34.63 11.02 8.22
N LYS A 151 -34.05 11.46 7.09
CA LYS A 151 -32.98 12.49 7.03
C LYS A 151 -31.70 12.09 7.79
N SER A 152 -31.45 10.79 7.92
CA SER A 152 -30.15 10.29 8.38
C SER A 152 -29.13 10.41 7.25
N LYS A 153 -27.86 10.64 7.58
CA LYS A 153 -26.77 10.64 6.59
C LYS A 153 -26.25 9.21 6.43
N VAL A 154 -26.24 8.73 5.20
CA VAL A 154 -25.86 7.35 4.83
C VAL A 154 -24.88 7.35 3.67
N ILE A 155 -24.13 6.28 3.51
CA ILE A 155 -23.23 6.04 2.39
C ILE A 155 -24.09 5.85 1.14
N LYS A 156 -23.67 6.41 0.01
CA LYS A 156 -24.31 6.17 -1.28
C LYS A 156 -23.86 4.83 -1.85
N ASP A 157 -24.81 4.03 -2.31
CA ASP A 157 -24.50 2.84 -3.10
C ASP A 157 -23.93 3.24 -4.47
N GLU A 158 -22.80 2.62 -4.82
CA GLU A 158 -22.12 2.73 -6.10
C GLU A 158 -21.84 1.31 -6.61
N LEU A 159 -22.89 0.63 -7.08
CA LEU A 159 -22.80 -0.76 -7.53
C LEU A 159 -21.83 -0.92 -8.71
N PRO A 160 -21.05 -2.02 -8.77
CA PRO A 160 -20.98 -3.10 -7.78
C PRO A 160 -19.95 -2.85 -6.65
N LEU A 161 -19.33 -1.67 -6.60
CA LEU A 161 -18.14 -1.41 -5.78
C LEU A 161 -18.45 -1.02 -4.34
N ILE A 162 -19.57 -0.33 -4.10
CA ILE A 162 -20.03 0.06 -2.77
C ILE A 162 -21.51 -0.26 -2.66
N TYR A 163 -21.89 -1.05 -1.66
CA TYR A 163 -23.29 -1.43 -1.45
C TYR A 163 -23.57 -1.84 -0.01
N HIS A 164 -24.80 -1.67 0.46
CA HIS A 164 -25.23 -2.15 1.78
C HIS A 164 -25.48 -3.66 1.79
N PHE A 165 -25.39 -4.29 2.96
CA PHE A 165 -25.68 -5.71 3.12
C PHE A 165 -27.12 -6.03 2.69
N GLU A 166 -27.32 -7.19 2.07
CA GLU A 166 -28.68 -7.68 1.83
C GLU A 166 -29.47 -7.73 3.14
N LYS A 167 -30.70 -7.20 3.11
CA LYS A 167 -31.63 -7.16 4.26
C LYS A 167 -31.16 -6.29 5.44
N VAL A 168 -30.19 -5.41 5.24
CA VAL A 168 -29.83 -4.34 6.18
C VAL A 168 -30.09 -3.01 5.50
N ASP A 169 -31.04 -2.24 6.04
CA ASP A 169 -31.34 -0.92 5.48
C ASP A 169 -30.17 0.05 5.73
N PRO A 170 -29.87 0.98 4.79
CA PRO A 170 -28.90 2.05 5.03
C PRO A 170 -29.17 2.78 6.35
N GLY A 171 -28.11 2.99 7.13
CA GLY A 171 -28.18 3.56 8.48
C GLY A 171 -28.40 2.53 9.60
N GLN A 172 -28.65 1.25 9.28
CA GLN A 172 -28.64 0.17 10.26
C GLN A 172 -27.26 -0.48 10.32
N ILE A 173 -26.78 -0.75 11.54
CA ILE A 173 -25.46 -1.33 11.75
C ILE A 173 -25.61 -2.85 11.88
N HIS A 174 -25.01 -3.60 10.95
CA HIS A 174 -24.98 -5.05 11.03
C HIS A 174 -24.29 -5.49 12.35
N PRO A 175 -24.88 -6.40 13.15
CA PRO A 175 -24.35 -6.75 14.49
C PRO A 175 -22.89 -7.20 14.51
N ALA A 176 -22.47 -8.01 13.51
CA ALA A 176 -21.07 -8.43 13.40
C ALA A 176 -20.10 -7.25 13.19
N VAL A 177 -20.54 -6.19 12.50
CA VAL A 177 -19.70 -4.99 12.29
C VAL A 177 -19.62 -4.17 13.57
N ALA A 178 -20.74 -4.03 14.30
CA ALA A 178 -20.76 -3.35 15.60
C ALA A 178 -19.80 -4.01 16.59
N GLU A 179 -19.78 -5.34 16.65
CA GLU A 179 -18.87 -6.10 17.51
C GLU A 179 -17.39 -5.93 17.11
N VAL A 180 -17.08 -6.06 15.81
CA VAL A 180 -15.74 -5.81 15.28
C VAL A 180 -15.29 -4.39 15.64
N PHE A 181 -16.19 -3.41 15.49
CA PHE A 181 -15.90 -2.02 15.80
C PHE A 181 -15.64 -1.81 17.31
N GLU A 182 -16.47 -2.38 18.18
CA GLU A 182 -16.27 -2.25 19.62
C GLU A 182 -14.92 -2.84 20.05
N LYS A 183 -14.62 -4.06 19.60
CA LYS A 183 -13.37 -4.74 19.95
C LYS A 183 -12.12 -4.07 19.37
N TYR A 184 -12.17 -3.52 18.15
CA TYR A 184 -11.00 -2.84 17.58
C TYR A 184 -10.61 -1.59 18.37
N SER A 185 -11.58 -0.88 18.95
CA SER A 185 -11.30 0.34 19.71
C SER A 185 -10.34 0.08 20.89
N ASN A 186 -10.33 -1.15 21.42
CA ASN A 186 -9.42 -1.60 22.48
C ASN A 186 -7.97 -1.78 22.02
N SER A 187 -7.72 -1.84 20.70
CA SER A 187 -6.36 -1.92 20.13
C SER A 187 -5.70 -0.56 19.93
N LEU A 188 -6.45 0.53 20.08
CA LEU A 188 -5.96 1.90 19.94
C LEU A 188 -5.27 2.38 21.23
N SER A 189 -4.41 3.39 21.11
CA SER A 189 -3.89 4.10 22.28
C SER A 189 -5.04 4.81 23.02
N ALA A 190 -4.91 5.03 24.32
CA ALA A 190 -5.95 5.70 25.12
C ALA A 190 -6.35 7.08 24.54
N GLY A 191 -5.37 7.84 24.01
CA GLY A 191 -5.62 9.12 23.36
C GLY A 191 -6.43 8.99 22.07
N HIS A 192 -6.08 8.05 21.19
CA HIS A 192 -6.82 7.83 19.94
C HIS A 192 -8.20 7.21 20.17
N LYS A 193 -8.35 6.36 21.19
CA LYS A 193 -9.66 5.85 21.61
C LYS A 193 -10.56 6.99 22.11
N SER A 194 -10.04 7.86 22.97
CA SER A 194 -10.78 9.05 23.45
C SER A 194 -11.21 9.97 22.32
N LEU A 195 -10.38 10.13 21.28
CA LEU A 195 -10.76 10.84 20.06
C LEU A 195 -11.89 10.13 19.30
N LEU A 196 -11.76 8.81 19.09
CA LEU A 196 -12.77 8.00 18.41
C LEU A 196 -14.13 8.03 19.12
N ASP A 197 -14.15 8.03 20.45
CA ASP A 197 -15.36 8.03 21.28
C ASP A 197 -16.25 9.28 21.06
N ARG A 198 -15.71 10.34 20.43
CA ARG A 198 -16.44 11.55 20.02
C ARG A 198 -17.29 11.38 18.77
N PHE A 199 -17.07 10.29 18.03
CA PHE A 199 -17.82 9.94 16.83
C PHE A 199 -18.84 8.85 17.14
N LYS A 200 -19.94 8.82 16.37
CA LYS A 200 -20.94 7.75 16.42
C LYS A 200 -21.05 7.09 15.06
N ILE A 201 -21.07 5.76 15.03
CA ILE A 201 -21.35 5.02 13.80
C ILE A 201 -22.74 5.42 13.31
N LYS A 202 -22.81 5.83 12.04
CA LYS A 202 -24.06 6.16 11.36
C LYS A 202 -24.44 5.14 10.33
N ASP A 203 -23.46 4.54 9.64
CA ASP A 203 -23.75 3.65 8.54
C ASP A 203 -22.58 2.72 8.21
N VAL A 204 -22.86 1.61 7.53
CA VAL A 204 -21.86 0.66 7.05
C VAL A 204 -22.23 0.13 5.68
N ALA A 205 -21.30 0.28 4.73
CA ALA A 205 -21.39 -0.32 3.41
C ALA A 205 -20.27 -1.35 3.18
N ILE A 206 -20.55 -2.38 2.40
CA ILE A 206 -19.55 -3.26 1.81
C ILE A 206 -18.80 -2.47 0.73
N LYS A 207 -17.49 -2.65 0.68
CA LYS A 207 -16.65 -2.11 -0.39
C LYS A 207 -15.87 -3.23 -1.05
N VAL A 208 -16.13 -3.46 -2.33
CA VAL A 208 -15.33 -4.35 -3.17
C VAL A 208 -13.99 -3.67 -3.44
N VAL A 209 -12.90 -4.36 -3.11
CA VAL A 209 -11.53 -3.88 -3.29
C VAL A 209 -10.82 -4.66 -4.39
N GLY A 210 -9.58 -4.27 -4.70
CA GLY A 210 -8.81 -4.79 -5.84
C GLY A 210 -8.64 -6.31 -5.86
N VAL A 211 -8.12 -6.80 -6.98
CA VAL A 211 -8.04 -8.23 -7.35
C VAL A 211 -7.50 -9.17 -6.26
N GLY A 212 -6.59 -8.71 -5.39
CA GLY A 212 -6.00 -9.53 -4.32
C GLY A 212 -6.92 -9.79 -3.11
N SER A 213 -7.99 -9.01 -2.94
CA SER A 213 -8.93 -9.15 -1.81
C SER A 213 -10.39 -9.32 -2.23
N VAL A 214 -10.65 -9.61 -3.52
CA VAL A 214 -11.97 -10.09 -3.96
C VAL A 214 -12.34 -11.35 -3.17
N GLY A 215 -13.58 -11.38 -2.66
CA GLY A 215 -14.07 -12.46 -1.81
C GLY A 215 -13.64 -12.37 -0.33
N THR A 216 -13.01 -11.28 0.09
CA THR A 216 -12.72 -11.01 1.52
C THR A 216 -13.59 -9.89 2.07
N ALA A 217 -13.86 -9.92 3.38
CA ALA A 217 -14.67 -8.88 4.00
C ALA A 217 -13.93 -7.53 3.98
N CYS A 218 -14.57 -6.52 3.38
CA CYS A 218 -14.12 -5.14 3.40
C CYS A 218 -15.33 -4.21 3.57
N TRP A 219 -15.30 -3.40 4.61
CA TRP A 219 -16.39 -2.51 5.00
C TRP A 219 -15.90 -1.07 5.06
N VAL A 220 -16.78 -0.15 4.67
CA VAL A 220 -16.66 1.28 4.94
C VAL A 220 -17.63 1.61 6.07
N ILE A 221 -17.10 2.19 7.14
CA ILE A 221 -17.86 2.59 8.33
C ILE A 221 -17.91 4.10 8.34
N LEU A 222 -19.10 4.67 8.18
CA LEU A 222 -19.35 6.10 8.35
C LEU A 222 -19.57 6.37 9.83
N LEU A 223 -18.74 7.23 10.40
CA LEU A 223 -18.96 7.82 11.70
C LEU A 223 -19.21 9.32 11.56
N MET A 224 -19.98 9.88 12.48
CA MET A 224 -20.23 11.33 12.52
C MET A 224 -20.16 11.87 13.95
N THR A 225 -19.68 13.10 14.07
CA THR A 225 -19.78 13.89 15.30
C THR A 225 -21.22 14.40 15.50
N GLY A 226 -21.49 15.00 16.67
CA GLY A 226 -22.80 15.59 16.98
C GLY A 226 -23.19 16.78 16.10
N ASP A 227 -22.20 17.52 15.59
CA ASP A 227 -22.33 18.65 14.68
C ASP A 227 -22.27 18.25 13.19
N GLY A 228 -22.15 16.96 12.89
CA GLY A 228 -22.31 16.42 11.54
C GLY A 228 -21.02 16.32 10.73
N GLU A 229 -19.84 16.41 11.35
CA GLU A 229 -18.57 16.14 10.67
C GLU A 229 -18.36 14.63 10.47
N PRO A 230 -18.07 14.16 9.24
CA PRO A 230 -17.91 12.75 8.96
C PRO A 230 -16.45 12.26 9.15
N LEU A 231 -16.33 11.01 9.60
CA LEU A 231 -15.09 10.24 9.61
C LEU A 231 -15.38 8.89 8.95
N PHE A 232 -14.56 8.51 7.98
CA PHE A 232 -14.64 7.20 7.35
C PHE A 232 -13.53 6.30 7.85
N LEU A 233 -13.91 5.12 8.35
CA LEU A 233 -12.99 4.03 8.58
C LEU A 233 -13.22 2.94 7.55
N GLN A 234 -12.15 2.23 7.21
CA GLN A 234 -12.17 1.02 6.43
C GLN A 234 -11.78 -0.15 7.32
N ALA A 235 -12.65 -1.15 7.45
CA ALA A 235 -12.32 -2.44 8.03
C ALA A 235 -11.98 -3.42 6.91
N LYS A 236 -10.84 -4.09 7.00
CA LYS A 236 -10.42 -5.14 6.04
C LYS A 236 -10.14 -6.42 6.80
N GLN A 237 -10.61 -7.54 6.27
CA GLN A 237 -10.23 -8.87 6.73
C GLN A 237 -8.72 -9.05 6.54
N ALA A 238 -8.03 -9.39 7.63
CA ALA A 238 -6.63 -9.72 7.66
C ALA A 238 -6.46 -11.24 7.54
N ARG A 239 -5.68 -11.68 6.55
CA ARG A 239 -5.39 -13.11 6.32
C ARG A 239 -3.93 -13.41 6.64
N LYS A 240 -3.61 -14.71 6.64
CA LYS A 240 -2.23 -15.20 6.65
C LYS A 240 -1.48 -14.55 5.48
N SER A 241 -0.27 -14.03 5.73
CA SER A 241 0.52 -13.45 4.65
C SER A 241 0.98 -14.55 3.67
N VAL A 242 1.02 -14.24 2.38
CA VAL A 242 1.60 -15.10 1.33
C VAL A 242 3.06 -15.42 1.59
N LEU A 243 3.75 -14.58 2.36
CA LEU A 243 5.14 -14.80 2.77
C LEU A 243 5.24 -15.88 3.84
N GLU A 244 4.20 -16.12 4.66
CA GLU A 244 4.32 -17.02 5.81
C GLU A 244 4.57 -18.49 5.42
N ALA A 245 4.17 -18.87 4.20
CA ALA A 245 4.47 -20.20 3.66
C ALA A 245 5.96 -20.42 3.37
N TYR A 246 6.76 -19.35 3.28
CA TYR A 246 8.13 -19.40 2.78
C TYR A 246 9.16 -18.72 3.71
N ALA A 247 8.74 -17.71 4.47
CA ALA A 247 9.59 -16.92 5.37
C ALA A 247 9.29 -17.19 6.86
N GLY A 248 8.37 -18.11 7.17
CA GLY A 248 7.99 -18.48 8.53
C GLY A 248 6.69 -17.84 9.01
N ASN A 249 6.14 -18.32 10.12
CA ASN A 249 4.85 -17.81 10.62
C ASN A 249 5.00 -16.41 11.22
N SER A 250 3.90 -15.66 11.25
CA SER A 250 3.86 -14.41 11.98
C SER A 250 4.14 -14.61 13.48
N ALA A 251 4.92 -13.69 14.07
CA ALA A 251 5.08 -13.61 15.53
C ALA A 251 3.78 -13.19 16.25
N PHE A 252 2.81 -12.63 15.53
CA PHE A 252 1.53 -12.22 16.09
C PHE A 252 0.45 -13.25 15.80
N PRO A 253 -0.32 -13.68 16.82
CA PRO A 253 -1.42 -14.63 16.61
C PRO A 253 -2.58 -14.02 15.80
N ASN A 254 -2.68 -12.69 15.77
CA ASN A 254 -3.66 -11.95 14.97
C ASN A 254 -3.01 -11.33 13.74
N HIS A 255 -3.52 -11.65 12.55
CA HIS A 255 -2.98 -11.14 11.29
C HIS A 255 -3.22 -9.63 11.09
N GLY A 256 -4.29 -9.08 11.68
CA GLY A 256 -4.50 -7.64 11.72
C GLY A 256 -3.41 -6.95 12.54
N GLN A 257 -3.02 -7.55 13.68
CA GLN A 257 -1.90 -7.05 14.49
C GLN A 257 -0.58 -7.06 13.71
N ARG A 258 -0.30 -8.12 12.94
CA ARG A 258 0.85 -8.20 12.02
C ARG A 258 0.86 -6.99 11.07
N ILE A 259 -0.25 -6.74 10.39
CA ILE A 259 -0.40 -5.64 9.42
C ILE A 259 -0.17 -4.28 10.09
N VAL A 260 -0.84 -4.03 11.23
CA VAL A 260 -0.72 -2.76 11.98
C VAL A 260 0.72 -2.50 12.42
N ASN A 261 1.42 -3.51 12.93
CA ASN A 261 2.83 -3.35 13.32
C ASN A 261 3.75 -3.18 12.11
N GLY A 262 3.48 -3.85 10.98
CA GLY A 262 4.22 -3.64 9.73
C GLY A 262 4.09 -2.20 9.23
N TYR A 263 2.88 -1.62 9.25
CA TYR A 263 2.67 -0.19 8.97
C TYR A 263 3.52 0.72 9.85
N ARG A 264 3.55 0.47 11.17
CA ARG A 264 4.32 1.27 12.13
C ARG A 264 5.84 1.17 11.91
N LEU A 265 6.32 0.00 11.50
CA LEU A 265 7.74 -0.24 11.20
C LEU A 265 8.18 0.33 9.84
N MET A 266 7.33 0.24 8.82
CA MET A 266 7.72 0.57 7.44
C MET A 266 7.38 2.00 7.02
N GLN A 267 6.36 2.63 7.61
CA GLN A 267 5.97 4.00 7.29
C GLN A 267 6.35 4.99 8.40
N PRO A 268 6.89 6.18 8.07
CA PRO A 268 7.24 7.20 9.06
C PRO A 268 6.03 7.72 9.82
N TYR A 269 4.85 7.69 9.19
CA TYR A 269 3.59 8.08 9.79
C TYR A 269 2.54 6.99 9.55
N SER A 270 1.97 6.49 10.64
CA SER A 270 0.79 5.63 10.63
C SER A 270 -0.47 6.43 10.95
N ASP A 271 -1.60 5.97 10.45
CA ASP A 271 -2.90 6.57 10.75
C ASP A 271 -3.24 6.45 12.26
N PRO A 272 -3.73 7.51 12.93
CA PRO A 272 -4.15 7.47 14.33
C PRO A 272 -5.16 6.38 14.66
N PHE A 273 -6.06 6.07 13.72
CA PHE A 273 -7.10 5.04 13.88
C PHE A 273 -6.67 3.66 13.40
N LEU A 274 -5.38 3.47 13.07
CA LEU A 274 -4.84 2.19 12.65
C LEU A 274 -4.82 1.19 13.83
N GLY A 275 -5.77 0.26 13.81
CA GLY A 275 -6.00 -0.74 14.84
C GLY A 275 -6.38 -2.11 14.26
N TRP A 276 -6.59 -3.09 15.13
CA TRP A 276 -6.87 -4.46 14.75
C TRP A 276 -7.78 -5.17 15.75
N THR A 277 -8.40 -6.26 15.33
CA THR A 277 -9.29 -7.06 16.18
C THR A 277 -9.50 -8.47 15.64
N LYS A 278 -10.26 -9.28 16.38
CA LYS A 278 -10.78 -10.59 15.98
C LYS A 278 -12.31 -10.60 16.18
N GLY A 279 -13.05 -10.91 15.12
CA GLY A 279 -14.50 -11.08 15.18
C GLY A 279 -14.91 -12.37 15.90
N ALA A 280 -16.18 -12.50 16.29
CA ALA A 280 -16.72 -13.71 16.89
C ALA A 280 -16.66 -14.94 15.97
N ASP A 281 -16.69 -14.72 14.65
CA ASP A 281 -16.47 -15.72 13.61
C ASP A 281 -15.02 -16.25 13.55
N GLY A 282 -14.13 -15.67 14.34
CA GLY A 282 -12.72 -16.01 14.39
C GLY A 282 -11.87 -15.31 13.33
N LEU A 283 -12.47 -14.51 12.45
CA LEU A 283 -11.74 -13.76 11.43
C LEU A 283 -10.97 -12.59 12.05
N HIS A 284 -9.79 -12.33 11.52
CA HIS A 284 -8.95 -11.20 11.93
C HIS A 284 -9.28 -9.99 11.06
N TYR A 285 -9.23 -8.80 11.66
CA TYR A 285 -9.48 -7.55 10.97
C TYR A 285 -8.43 -6.52 11.34
N PHE A 286 -8.14 -5.61 10.42
CA PHE A 286 -7.52 -4.34 10.73
C PHE A 286 -8.40 -3.20 10.23
N LEU A 287 -8.38 -2.10 10.98
CA LEU A 287 -9.13 -0.91 10.66
C LEU A 287 -8.17 0.26 10.48
N ARG A 288 -8.48 1.14 9.55
CA ARG A 288 -7.77 2.39 9.29
C ARG A 288 -8.74 3.46 8.83
N GLN A 289 -8.39 4.72 8.98
CA GLN A 289 -9.05 5.82 8.31
C GLN A 289 -9.00 5.59 6.80
N LEU A 290 -10.16 5.63 6.16
CA LEU A 290 -10.27 5.67 4.71
C LEU A 290 -9.88 7.09 4.29
N ARG A 291 -8.58 7.28 4.04
CA ARG A 291 -8.00 8.60 3.82
C ARG A 291 -8.64 9.30 2.62
N ASP A 292 -8.89 10.59 2.81
CA ASP A 292 -9.39 11.54 1.81
C ASP A 292 -8.30 11.87 0.75
N ILE A 293 -7.03 11.91 1.17
CA ILE A 293 -5.90 12.23 0.29
C ILE A 293 -5.06 10.98 0.01
N LYS A 294 -5.31 10.37 -1.16
CA LYS A 294 -4.41 9.37 -1.77
C LYS A 294 -4.08 9.81 -3.19
N ILE A 295 -2.84 10.25 -3.41
CA ILE A 295 -2.33 10.55 -4.75
C ILE A 295 -1.99 9.23 -5.43
N LYS A 296 -2.98 8.67 -6.15
CA LYS A 296 -2.73 7.56 -7.08
C LYS A 296 -2.12 8.11 -8.37
N LEU A 297 -1.01 7.51 -8.78
CA LEU A 297 -0.37 7.79 -10.05
C LEU A 297 -0.88 6.78 -11.08
N LYS A 298 -1.31 7.27 -12.24
CA LYS A 298 -1.77 6.46 -13.36
C LYS A 298 -0.57 5.97 -14.15
N VAL A 299 0.07 4.92 -13.63
CA VAL A 299 1.33 4.39 -14.17
C VAL A 299 1.18 3.89 -15.61
N GLU A 300 -0.02 3.51 -16.01
CA GLU A 300 -0.40 3.11 -17.37
C GLU A 300 -0.32 4.27 -18.39
N GLU A 301 -0.36 5.52 -17.95
CA GLU A 301 -0.25 6.72 -18.80
C GLU A 301 1.20 7.27 -18.81
N PHE A 302 2.16 6.59 -18.20
CA PHE A 302 3.52 7.11 -18.07
C PHE A 302 4.38 6.83 -19.30
N ASP A 303 5.00 7.90 -19.80
CA ASP A 303 6.14 7.80 -20.71
C ASP A 303 7.42 7.34 -19.98
N LYS A 304 8.49 7.10 -20.75
CA LYS A 304 9.81 6.73 -20.24
C LYS A 304 10.31 7.65 -19.12
N ASN A 305 10.20 8.97 -19.30
CA ASN A 305 10.76 9.93 -18.35
C ASN A 305 10.01 9.87 -17.01
N LYS A 306 8.68 9.79 -17.05
CA LYS A 306 7.84 9.61 -15.86
C LYS A 306 8.11 8.28 -15.16
N LEU A 307 8.23 7.18 -15.91
CA LEU A 307 8.60 5.87 -15.35
C LEU A 307 9.97 5.91 -14.69
N ASN A 308 10.96 6.54 -15.32
CA ASN A 308 12.30 6.63 -14.77
C ASN A 308 12.35 7.46 -13.47
N HIS A 309 11.66 8.60 -13.42
CA HIS A 309 11.54 9.37 -12.17
C HIS A 309 10.79 8.59 -11.09
N PHE A 310 9.72 7.89 -11.47
CA PHE A 310 8.96 7.09 -10.51
C PHE A 310 9.77 5.90 -9.99
N ALA A 311 10.62 5.30 -10.80
CA ALA A 311 11.59 4.28 -10.39
C ALA A 311 12.56 4.79 -9.32
N ASP A 312 13.12 6.01 -9.49
CA ASP A 312 13.94 6.64 -8.44
C ASP A 312 13.13 6.79 -7.14
N TRP A 313 11.91 7.31 -7.24
CA TRP A 313 11.07 7.57 -6.08
C TRP A 313 10.70 6.29 -5.31
N CYS A 314 10.32 5.24 -6.03
CA CYS A 314 9.99 3.94 -5.43
C CYS A 314 11.21 3.26 -4.81
N GLY A 315 12.37 3.31 -5.48
CA GLY A 315 13.64 2.80 -4.94
C GLY A 315 14.01 3.48 -3.63
N GLN A 316 13.95 4.82 -3.60
CA GLN A 316 14.19 5.62 -2.40
C GLN A 316 13.19 5.31 -1.27
N ALA A 317 11.89 5.20 -1.59
CA ALA A 317 10.85 4.90 -0.61
C ALA A 317 10.99 3.51 0.00
N LEU A 318 11.30 2.49 -0.82
CA LEU A 318 11.53 1.14 -0.34
C LEU A 318 12.78 1.08 0.54
N ALA A 319 13.87 1.78 0.15
CA ALA A 319 15.07 1.87 0.96
C ALA A 319 14.78 2.47 2.34
N LEU A 320 13.95 3.51 2.42
CA LEU A 320 13.56 4.11 3.71
C LEU A 320 12.77 3.12 4.57
N SER A 321 11.81 2.41 3.98
CA SER A 321 11.02 1.41 4.72
C SER A 321 11.88 0.26 5.24
N HIS A 322 12.85 -0.22 4.46
CA HIS A 322 13.79 -1.26 4.90
C HIS A 322 14.81 -0.74 5.91
N ALA A 323 15.30 0.48 5.75
CA ALA A 323 16.23 1.11 6.70
C ALA A 323 15.60 1.35 8.08
N ARG A 324 14.29 1.66 8.13
CA ARG A 324 13.56 1.82 9.40
C ARG A 324 13.25 0.49 10.10
N SER A 325 13.08 -0.59 9.34
CA SER A 325 12.63 -1.88 9.86
C SER A 325 13.72 -2.95 9.98
N GLY A 326 14.89 -2.71 9.41
CA GLY A 326 16.07 -3.58 9.51
C GLY A 326 17.36 -2.78 9.71
N ASP A 327 18.49 -3.39 9.38
CA ASP A 327 19.82 -2.79 9.58
C ASP A 327 20.35 -2.16 8.29
N ALA A 328 20.28 -0.82 8.23
CA ALA A 328 20.74 -0.06 7.07
C ALA A 328 22.25 -0.20 6.80
N ALA A 329 23.08 -0.37 7.84
CA ALA A 329 24.52 -0.51 7.70
C ALA A 329 24.88 -1.89 7.12
N VAL A 330 24.20 -2.95 7.57
CA VAL A 330 24.37 -4.30 7.00
C VAL A 330 23.95 -4.33 5.53
N LEU A 331 22.78 -3.77 5.20
CA LEU A 331 22.28 -3.70 3.82
C LEU A 331 23.21 -2.88 2.92
N SER A 332 23.66 -1.71 3.39
CA SER A 332 24.62 -0.88 2.66
C SER A 332 25.96 -1.59 2.45
N GLY A 333 26.48 -2.26 3.50
CA GLY A 333 27.71 -3.03 3.44
C GLY A 333 27.65 -4.18 2.43
N TYR A 334 26.53 -4.91 2.40
CA TYR A 334 26.31 -5.99 1.44
C TYR A 334 26.26 -5.48 -0.02
N MET A 335 25.52 -4.40 -0.29
CA MET A 335 25.38 -3.88 -1.65
C MET A 335 26.65 -3.18 -2.15
N GLY A 336 27.46 -2.63 -1.25
CA GLY A 336 28.71 -1.95 -1.60
C GLY A 336 28.52 -0.67 -2.43
N LYS A 337 29.60 -0.23 -3.08
CA LYS A 337 29.67 1.04 -3.84
C LYS A 337 29.48 0.88 -5.35
N SER A 338 29.76 -0.30 -5.89
CA SER A 338 29.62 -0.60 -7.32
C SER A 338 28.17 -0.86 -7.72
N ASP A 339 27.88 -0.83 -9.01
CA ASP A 339 26.57 -1.14 -9.58
C ASP A 339 26.33 -2.64 -9.81
N VAL A 340 27.26 -3.52 -9.43
CA VAL A 340 27.14 -4.99 -9.62
C VAL A 340 25.82 -5.54 -9.07
N PHE A 341 25.40 -5.07 -7.89
CA PHE A 341 24.12 -5.45 -7.31
C PHE A 341 22.93 -4.95 -8.16
N ASP A 342 23.00 -3.70 -8.63
CA ASP A 342 21.97 -3.07 -9.47
C ASP A 342 21.79 -3.87 -10.78
N GLN A 343 22.89 -4.25 -11.42
CA GLN A 343 22.89 -5.07 -12.64
C GLN A 343 22.26 -6.44 -12.40
N ALA A 344 22.59 -7.11 -11.28
CA ALA A 344 22.04 -8.42 -10.95
C ALA A 344 20.52 -8.38 -10.74
N ILE A 345 19.99 -7.33 -10.10
CA ILE A 345 18.55 -7.16 -9.94
C ILE A 345 17.89 -6.82 -11.28
N ALA A 346 18.53 -6.02 -12.14
CA ALA A 346 18.03 -5.74 -13.49
C ALA A 346 17.92 -7.00 -14.36
N ASP A 347 18.95 -7.85 -14.34
CA ASP A 347 18.96 -9.13 -15.05
C ASP A 347 17.84 -10.06 -14.54
N PHE A 348 17.71 -10.19 -13.22
CA PHE A 348 16.61 -10.93 -12.61
C PHE A 348 15.25 -10.40 -13.06
N SER A 349 15.07 -9.08 -13.05
CA SER A 349 13.78 -8.44 -13.33
C SER A 349 13.32 -8.68 -14.77
N LEU A 350 14.23 -8.57 -15.73
CA LEU A 350 13.94 -8.86 -17.14
C LEU A 350 13.63 -10.35 -17.34
N ALA A 351 14.42 -11.24 -16.73
CA ALA A 351 14.18 -12.69 -16.81
C ALA A 351 12.83 -13.08 -16.19
N TYR A 352 12.49 -12.51 -15.03
CA TYR A 352 11.24 -12.80 -14.35
C TYR A 352 10.02 -12.22 -15.07
N ALA A 353 10.14 -11.04 -15.69
CA ALA A 353 9.07 -10.51 -16.53
C ALA A 353 8.76 -11.43 -17.72
N ASN A 354 9.78 -12.02 -18.34
CA ASN A 354 9.59 -13.05 -19.38
C ASN A 354 8.86 -14.29 -18.82
N GLN A 355 9.15 -14.68 -17.59
CA GLN A 355 8.44 -15.78 -16.92
C GLN A 355 6.96 -15.42 -16.66
N ASN A 356 6.69 -14.22 -16.13
CA ASN A 356 5.33 -13.72 -15.93
C ASN A 356 4.50 -13.72 -17.22
N GLU A 357 5.08 -13.31 -18.35
CA GLU A 357 4.40 -13.33 -19.64
C GLU A 357 4.11 -14.76 -20.12
N LYS A 358 5.05 -15.69 -19.91
CA LYS A 358 4.82 -17.12 -20.20
C LYS A 358 3.71 -17.70 -19.33
N ASP A 359 3.69 -17.36 -18.05
CA ASP A 359 2.66 -17.81 -17.09
C ASP A 359 1.29 -17.25 -17.46
N PHE A 360 1.23 -15.96 -17.80
CA PHE A 360 -0.01 -15.33 -18.27
C PHE A 360 -0.51 -15.94 -19.58
N ALA A 361 0.39 -16.22 -20.53
CA ALA A 361 0.04 -16.93 -21.76
C ALA A 361 -0.45 -18.37 -21.46
N GLY A 362 0.16 -19.04 -20.47
CA GLY A 362 -0.28 -20.34 -19.95
C GLY A 362 -1.69 -20.30 -19.37
N LEU A 363 -1.98 -19.30 -18.54
CA LEU A 363 -3.31 -19.04 -17.98
C LEU A 363 -4.34 -18.84 -19.09
N LYS A 364 -4.06 -17.98 -20.08
CA LYS A 364 -4.96 -17.77 -21.22
C LYS A 364 -5.21 -19.04 -22.02
N ARG A 365 -4.18 -19.87 -22.25
CA ARG A 365 -4.35 -21.16 -22.94
C ARG A 365 -5.23 -22.11 -22.15
N ALA A 366 -5.05 -22.20 -20.83
CA ALA A 366 -5.86 -23.05 -19.96
C ALA A 366 -7.32 -22.60 -19.91
N ILE A 367 -7.59 -21.30 -19.92
CA ILE A 367 -8.94 -20.75 -20.04
C ILE A 367 -9.54 -21.12 -21.39
N LYS A 368 -8.81 -20.85 -22.49
CA LYS A 368 -9.27 -21.15 -23.85
C LYS A 368 -9.56 -22.64 -24.06
N SER A 369 -8.80 -23.53 -23.41
CA SER A 369 -8.99 -24.97 -23.52
C SER A 369 -10.05 -25.52 -22.56
N GLY A 370 -10.72 -24.68 -21.77
CA GLY A 370 -11.70 -25.10 -20.76
C GLY A 370 -11.10 -25.82 -19.54
N LYS A 371 -9.76 -25.82 -19.38
CA LYS A 371 -9.10 -26.37 -18.18
C LYS A 371 -9.36 -25.48 -16.95
N LEU A 372 -9.50 -24.17 -17.17
CA LEU A 372 -9.87 -23.20 -16.15
C LEU A 372 -11.11 -22.44 -16.60
N GLU A 373 -12.05 -22.22 -15.68
CA GLU A 373 -13.21 -21.36 -15.91
C GLU A 373 -12.80 -19.89 -15.70
N ALA A 374 -13.16 -19.03 -16.64
CA ALA A 374 -13.06 -17.58 -16.46
C ALA A 374 -14.47 -16.99 -16.56
N LYS A 375 -14.89 -16.30 -15.51
CA LYS A 375 -16.12 -15.51 -15.51
C LYS A 375 -15.75 -14.08 -15.88
N TYR A 376 -16.34 -13.59 -16.96
CA TYR A 376 -16.26 -12.20 -17.38
C TYR A 376 -17.55 -11.55 -16.91
N GLU A 377 -17.44 -10.56 -16.03
CA GLU A 377 -18.57 -9.71 -15.62
C GLU A 377 -18.62 -8.45 -16.49
#